data_AF-A0A945GLD0-F1
#
_entry.id   AF-A0A945GLD0-F1
#
_cell.length_a   1.000
_cell.length_b   1.000
_cell.length_c   1.000
_cell.angle_alpha   90.00
_cell.angle_beta   90.00
_cell.angle_gamma   90.00
#
_symmetry.space_group_name_H-M   'P 1'
#
loop_
_entity.id
_entity.type
_entity.pdbx_description
1 polymer ?
#
loop_
_entity_poly.entity_id
_entity_poly.type
_entity_poly.pdbx_seq_one_letter_code
_entity_poly.pdbx_strand_id
1 'polypeptide(L)' 'MDKGITREQVERVARIYKSNEGAGQALGINMRSFSRLCRRYDIETPYARRRRRLREAKHLTVI' A
#
# COMPACT_ATOMS: atom_id res chain seq x y z
N MET A 1 19.09 2.20 -7.09
CA MET A 1 18.44 3.38 -7.71
C MET A 1 17.21 3.73 -6.89
N ASP A 2 17.35 4.65 -5.94
CA ASP A 2 16.20 5.34 -5.35
C ASP A 2 15.72 6.33 -6.42
N LYS A 3 14.57 6.08 -7.04
CA LYS A 3 14.02 6.87 -8.17
C LYS A 3 13.62 8.32 -7.79
N GLY A 4 14.11 8.85 -6.67
CA GLY A 4 13.65 10.12 -6.11
C GLY A 4 12.18 10.10 -5.69
N ILE A 5 11.61 8.92 -5.42
CA ILE A 5 10.20 8.78 -5.07
C ILE A 5 10.00 9.29 -3.64
N THR A 6 9.25 10.39 -3.51
CA THR A 6 9.02 11.06 -2.23
C THR A 6 7.94 10.35 -1.42
N ARG A 7 7.93 10.59 -0.10
CA ARG A 7 6.89 10.08 0.81
C ARG A 7 5.48 10.44 0.34
N GLU A 8 5.27 11.68 -0.09
CA GLU A 8 3.96 12.17 -0.56
C GLU A 8 3.47 11.43 -1.81
N GLN A 9 4.37 11.13 -2.75
CA GLN A 9 4.03 10.34 -3.94
C GLN A 9 3.58 8.94 -3.55
N VAL A 10 4.33 8.27 -2.66
CA VAL A 10 3.97 6.94 -2.14
C VAL A 10 2.63 6.98 -1.42
N GLU A 11 2.40 7.97 -0.59
CA GLU A 11 1.16 8.12 0.17
C GLU A 11 -0.05 8.33 -0.74
N ARG A 12 0.07 9.21 -1.74
CA ARG A 12 -0.99 9.47 -2.71
C ARG A 12 -1.40 8.20 -3.45
N VAL A 13 -0.44 7.47 -4.03
CA VAL A 13 -0.77 6.24 -4.77
C VAL A 13 -1.25 5.14 -3.82
N ALA A 14 -0.71 5.05 -2.60
CA ALA A 14 -1.18 4.11 -1.61
C ALA A 14 -2.64 4.37 -1.25
N ARG A 15 -3.11 5.61 -1.22
CA ARG A 15 -4.53 5.95 -0.95
C ARG A 15 -5.44 5.66 -2.14
N ILE A 16 -5.01 5.98 -3.37
CA ILE A 16 -5.83 5.86 -4.59
C ILE A 16 -6.03 4.40 -5.00
N TYR A 17 -4.97 3.58 -4.97
CA TYR A 17 -5.00 2.23 -5.53
C TYR A 17 -5.42 1.18 -4.50
N LYS A 18 -6.10 0.13 -5.00
CA LYS A 18 -6.59 -1.00 -4.19
C LYS A 18 -5.58 -2.14 -4.03
N SER A 19 -4.49 -2.14 -4.81
CA SER A 19 -3.46 -3.19 -4.80
C SER A 19 -2.05 -2.60 -4.80
N ASN A 20 -1.10 -3.32 -4.21
CA ASN A 20 0.31 -2.93 -4.21
C ASN A 20 0.92 -2.96 -5.62
N GLU A 21 0.39 -3.83 -6.49
CA GLU A 21 0.81 -3.92 -7.89
C GLU A 21 0.41 -2.67 -8.68
N GLY A 22 -0.87 -2.27 -8.62
CA GLY A 22 -1.33 -1.08 -9.32
C GLY A 22 -0.66 0.20 -8.81
N ALA A 23 -0.44 0.30 -7.50
CA ALA A 23 0.30 1.41 -6.90
C ALA A 23 1.77 1.43 -7.35
N GLY A 24 2.42 0.27 -7.46
CA GLY A 24 3.77 0.15 -7.99
C GLY A 24 3.86 0.57 -9.46
N GLN A 25 2.95 0.06 -10.29
CA GLN A 25 2.87 0.41 -11.71
C GLN A 25 2.67 1.92 -11.93
N ALA A 26 1.83 2.57 -11.13
CA ALA A 26 1.63 4.02 -11.18
C ALA A 26 2.90 4.83 -10.88
N LEU A 27 3.80 4.28 -10.06
CA LEU A 27 5.12 4.87 -9.77
C LEU A 27 6.23 4.34 -10.70
N GLY A 28 5.88 3.50 -11.68
CA GLY A 28 6.84 2.85 -12.58
C GLY A 28 7.82 1.92 -11.86
N ILE A 29 7.40 1.28 -10.77
CA ILE A 29 8.21 0.33 -9.99
C ILE A 29 7.45 -0.99 -9.79
N ASN A 30 8.18 -2.06 -9.49
CA ASN A 30 7.54 -3.33 -9.15
C ASN A 30 6.88 -3.28 -7.76
N MET A 31 5.95 -4.20 -7.53
CA MET A 31 5.20 -4.33 -6.27
C MET A 31 6.09 -4.48 -5.02
N ARG A 32 7.22 -5.19 -5.13
CA ARG A 32 8.14 -5.40 -3.99
C ARG A 32 8.85 -4.11 -3.60
N SER A 33 9.31 -3.34 -4.59
CA SER A 33 9.89 -2.02 -4.38
C SER A 33 8.88 -1.07 -3.75
N PHE A 34 7.64 -1.08 -4.24
CA PHE A 34 6.56 -0.28 -3.65
C PHE A 34 6.30 -0.64 -2.18
N SER A 35 6.24 -1.94 -1.88
CA SER A 35 6.03 -2.42 -0.50
C SER A 35 7.18 -2.01 0.43
N ARG A 36 8.42 -2.01 -0.07
CA ARG A 36 9.61 -1.52 0.66
C ARG A 36 9.52 -0.02 0.94
N LEU A 37 9.10 0.79 -0.03
CA LEU A 37 8.91 2.23 0.16
C LEU A 37 7.82 2.53 1.18
N CYS A 38 6.70 1.81 1.13
CA CYS A 38 5.65 1.94 2.13
C CYS A 38 6.20 1.67 3.55
N ARG A 39 6.99 0.61 3.73
CA ARG A 39 7.62 0.30 5.02
C ARG A 39 8.63 1.36 5.45
N ARG A 40 9.43 1.89 4.53
CA ARG A 40 10.43 2.93 4.81
C ARG A 40 9.78 4.23 5.30
N TYR A 41 8.64 4.60 4.73
CA TYR A 41 7.93 5.84 5.04
C TYR A 41 6.80 5.68 6.06
N ASP A 42 6.69 4.50 6.67
CA ASP A 42 5.62 4.13 7.61
C ASP A 42 4.20 4.34 7.05
N ILE A 43 4.01 3.98 5.78
CA ILE A 43 2.73 4.06 5.07
C ILE A 43 2.08 2.68 5.02
N GLU A 44 0.81 2.60 5.39
CA GLU A 44 0.03 1.36 5.23
C GLU A 44 -0.16 1.00 3.75
N THR A 45 0.28 -0.19 3.36
CA THR A 45 0.07 -0.69 2.00
C THR A 45 -1.41 -0.96 1.70
N PRO A 46 -1.87 -0.80 0.43
CA PRO A 46 -3.21 -1.20 0.01
C PRO A 46 -3.59 -2.64 0.42
N TYR A 47 -2.64 -3.56 0.29
CA TYR A 47 -2.82 -4.95 0.70
C TYR A 47 -3.02 -5.12 2.22
N ALA A 48 -2.20 -4.43 3.04
CA ALA A 48 -2.34 -4.46 4.49
C ALA A 48 -3.70 -3.89 4.92
N ARG A 49 -4.12 -2.76 4.34
CA ARG A 49 -5.43 -2.16 4.59
C ARG A 49 -6.58 -3.09 4.21
N ARG A 50 -6.52 -3.73 3.04
CA ARG A 50 -7.52 -4.74 2.63
C ARG A 50 -7.58 -5.90 3.62
N ARG A 51 -6.43 -6.42 4.04
CA ARG A 51 -6.34 -7.52 5.02
C ARG A 51 -6.91 -7.09 6.39
N ARG A 52 -6.66 -5.85 6.82
CA ARG A 52 -7.23 -5.29 8.05
C ARG A 52 -8.75 -5.25 7.99
N ARG A 53 -9.32 -4.68 6.92
CA ARG A 53 -10.78 -4.64 6.69
C ARG A 53 -11.43 -6.03 6.69
N LEU A 54 -10.77 -7.02 6.09
CA LEU A 54 -11.27 -8.40 6.11
C LEU A 54 -11.25 -9.01 7.52
N ARG A 55 -10.25 -8.70 8.34
CA ARG A 55 -10.19 -9.14 9.74
C ARG A 55 -11.25 -8.45 10.60
N GLU A 56 -11.45 -7.16 10.40
CA GLU A 56 -12.49 -6.37 11.05
C GLU A 56 -13.88 -6.93 10.70
N ALA A 57 -14.16 -7.17 9.41
CA ALA A 57 -15.42 -7.76 8.97
C ALA A 57 -15.67 -9.13 9.60
N LYS A 58 -14.65 -10.00 9.68
CA LYS A 58 -14.77 -11.31 10.35
C LYS A 58 -15.08 -11.20 11.84
N HIS A 59 -14.54 -10.19 12.54
CA HIS A 59 -14.85 -9.98 13.95
C HIS A 59 -16.28 -9.48 14.18
N LEU A 60 -16.82 -8.68 13.26
CA LEU A 60 -18.20 -8.17 13.36
C LEU A 60 -19.26 -9.25 13.10
N THR A 61 -18.92 -10.37 12.45
CA THR A 61 -19.85 -11.47 12.18
C THR A 61 -19.98 -12.47 13.34
N VAL A 62 -19.25 -12.26 14.44
CA VAL A 62 -19.23 -13.17 15.63
C VAL A 62 -19.91 -12.51 16.84
N ILE A 63 -20.94 -11.69 16.61
CA ILE A 63 -21.75 -11.06 17.67
C ILE A 63 -23.23 -11.33 17.38
#